data_AF-A0A7V8LR41-F1
#
_entry.id   AF-A0A7V8LR41-F1
#
_cell.length_a   1.000
_cell.length_b   1.000
_cell.length_c   1.000
_cell.angle_alpha   90.00
_cell.angle_beta   90.00
_cell.angle_gamma   90.00
#
_symmetry.space_group_name_H-M   'P 1'
#
loop_
_entity.id
_entity.type
_entity.pdbx_description
1 polymer ?
#
loop_
_entity_poly.entity_id
_entity_poly.type
_entity_poly.pdbx_seq_one_letter_code
_entity_poly.pdbx_strand_id
1 'polypeptide(L)'
;MSTKHTEDTQDVLHPVDPRKAREQAADHLGFMAGVLFDLGGGATWELPNPAFLDTEQRKRYRDYQRDMKNLDTELVDHPLVEGKQVERTIYPYLKDGKDFDPDEQLCIALMGQDTYTKFLAAGGVPGQIDTHWKLMQRQLEERTKIDSKSN
;
A
#
# COMPACT_ATOMS: atom_id res chain seq x y z
N MET A 1 -40.22 35.20 -35.06
CA MET A 1 -39.56 35.67 -33.83
C MET A 1 -39.55 34.50 -32.85
N SER A 2 -38.41 33.80 -32.74
CA SER A 2 -37.38 33.95 -31.66
C SER A 2 -37.82 33.28 -30.36
N THR A 3 -37.06 32.44 -29.65
CA THR A 3 -35.81 31.67 -29.84
C THR A 3 -35.77 30.69 -28.65
N LYS A 4 -35.12 29.55 -28.81
CA LYS A 4 -34.86 28.55 -27.76
C LYS A 4 -34.25 29.20 -26.50
N HIS A 5 -34.65 28.74 -25.31
CA HIS A 5 -33.76 28.70 -24.16
C HIS A 5 -33.54 27.24 -23.77
N THR A 6 -32.45 26.70 -24.27
CA THR A 6 -31.81 25.51 -23.72
C THR A 6 -31.00 26.01 -22.53
N GLU A 7 -31.34 25.61 -21.31
CA GLU A 7 -30.48 25.83 -20.15
C GLU A 7 -29.22 25.00 -20.36
N ASP A 8 -28.14 25.71 -20.69
CA ASP A 8 -26.78 25.20 -20.72
C ASP A 8 -26.30 25.13 -19.26
N THR A 9 -26.59 24.02 -18.58
CA THR A 9 -25.92 23.68 -17.32
C THR A 9 -24.49 23.28 -17.67
N GLN A 10 -23.66 24.28 -17.96
CA GLN A 10 -22.21 24.11 -17.89
C GLN A 10 -21.89 23.75 -16.44
N ASP A 11 -21.68 22.46 -16.21
CA ASP A 11 -21.14 21.92 -14.98
C ASP A 11 -19.77 22.56 -14.77
N VAL A 12 -19.72 23.64 -13.98
CA VAL A 12 -18.49 24.37 -13.71
C VAL A 12 -17.63 23.42 -12.89
N LEU A 13 -16.65 22.80 -13.55
CA LEU A 13 -15.65 21.96 -12.90
C LEU A 13 -14.89 22.80 -11.87
N HIS A 14 -15.36 22.76 -10.62
CA HIS A 14 -14.67 23.37 -9.51
C HIS A 14 -13.44 22.53 -9.14
N PRO A 15 -12.27 23.14 -8.95
CA PRO A 15 -11.10 22.43 -8.44
C PRO A 15 -11.45 21.72 -7.13
N VAL A 16 -11.26 20.41 -7.08
CA VAL A 16 -11.47 19.60 -5.87
C VAL A 16 -10.15 19.49 -5.13
N ASP A 17 -10.18 19.73 -3.82
CA ASP A 17 -9.04 19.47 -2.94
C ASP A 17 -8.63 17.99 -3.05
N PRO A 18 -7.35 17.65 -3.34
CA PRO A 18 -6.94 16.27 -3.59
C PRO A 18 -7.26 15.31 -2.44
N ARG A 19 -7.22 15.79 -1.18
CA ARG A 19 -7.58 14.97 -0.02
C ARG A 19 -9.08 14.70 0.00
N LYS A 20 -9.92 15.71 -0.22
CA LYS A 20 -11.38 15.52 -0.36
C LYS A 20 -11.74 14.62 -1.55
N ALA A 21 -11.05 14.77 -2.67
CA ALA A 21 -11.27 13.91 -3.84
C ALA A 21 -10.95 12.44 -3.52
N ARG A 22 -9.86 12.20 -2.78
CA ARG A 22 -9.47 10.88 -2.30
C ARG A 22 -10.51 10.27 -1.36
N GLU A 23 -10.98 11.04 -0.37
CA GLU A 23 -12.02 10.62 0.57
C GLU A 23 -13.32 10.29 -0.17
N GLN A 24 -13.77 11.17 -1.08
CA GLN A 24 -14.97 10.93 -1.89
C GLN A 24 -14.84 9.68 -2.77
N ALA A 25 -13.69 9.45 -3.40
CA ALA A 25 -13.45 8.27 -4.22
C ALA A 25 -13.46 6.99 -3.37
N ALA A 26 -12.81 7.03 -2.20
CA ALA A 26 -12.75 5.90 -1.27
C ALA A 26 -14.14 5.56 -0.72
N ASP A 27 -14.92 6.57 -0.33
CA ASP A 27 -16.31 6.42 0.13
C ASP A 27 -17.19 5.84 -0.97
N HIS A 28 -17.11 6.39 -2.19
CA HIS A 28 -17.90 5.92 -3.33
C HIS A 28 -17.59 4.47 -3.69
N LEU A 29 -16.32 4.08 -3.66
CA LEU A 29 -15.86 2.73 -4.02
C LEU A 29 -15.89 1.76 -2.81
N GLY A 30 -16.29 2.25 -1.63
CA GLY A 30 -16.47 1.45 -0.43
C GLY A 30 -15.17 0.82 0.09
N PHE A 31 -14.07 1.56 0.05
CA PHE A 31 -12.78 1.19 0.64
C PHE A 31 -12.19 2.30 1.52
N MET A 32 -11.23 1.95 2.38
CA MET A 32 -10.58 2.92 3.28
C MET A 32 -9.65 3.85 2.52
N ALA A 33 -9.75 5.17 2.74
CA ALA A 33 -8.87 6.14 2.09
C ALA A 33 -7.41 6.07 2.60
N GLY A 34 -7.24 5.69 3.88
CA GLY A 34 -5.96 5.59 4.57
C GLY A 34 -6.15 5.43 6.09
N VAL A 35 -5.05 5.40 6.83
CA VAL A 35 -5.02 5.34 8.31
C VAL A 35 -4.07 6.41 8.84
N LEU A 36 -4.54 7.26 9.76
CA LEU A 36 -3.72 8.32 10.35
C LEU A 36 -3.01 7.82 11.61
N PHE A 37 -1.71 8.04 11.69
CA PHE A 37 -0.84 7.74 12.83
C PHE A 37 -0.31 9.03 13.46
N ASP A 38 -0.29 9.06 14.79
CA ASP A 38 0.39 10.11 15.57
C ASP A 38 1.88 9.76 15.69
N LEU A 39 2.74 10.69 15.30
CA LEU A 39 4.20 10.56 15.37
C LEU A 39 4.80 11.31 16.57
N GLY A 40 3.96 11.83 17.47
CA GLY A 40 4.36 12.62 18.62
C GLY A 40 4.67 14.08 18.26
N GLY A 41 4.65 14.95 19.28
CA GLY A 41 4.99 16.37 19.11
C GLY A 41 4.04 17.14 18.18
N GLY A 42 2.82 16.64 17.96
CA GLY A 42 1.83 17.22 17.04
C GLY A 42 2.05 16.85 15.57
N ALA A 43 3.04 16.02 15.25
CA ALA A 43 3.25 15.50 13.91
C ALA A 43 2.38 14.27 13.66
N THR A 44 1.78 14.17 12.48
CA THR A 44 1.01 13.01 12.05
C THR A 44 1.49 12.51 10.70
N TRP A 45 1.23 11.24 10.41
CA TRP A 45 1.45 10.67 9.09
C TRP A 45 0.29 9.75 8.73
N GLU A 46 -0.16 9.84 7.48
CA GLU A 46 -1.20 8.98 6.96
C GLU A 46 -0.58 7.85 6.15
N LEU A 47 -0.90 6.61 6.51
CA LEU A 47 -0.73 5.44 5.65
C LEU A 47 -1.80 5.52 4.56
N PRO A 48 -1.46 5.85 3.31
CA PRO A 48 -2.45 5.94 2.25
C PRO A 48 -2.93 4.53 1.86
N ASN A 49 -4.15 4.44 1.34
CA ASN A 49 -4.57 3.25 0.61
C ASN A 49 -3.61 2.95 -0.56
N PRO A 50 -3.34 1.67 -0.88
CA PRO A 50 -2.47 1.31 -2.01
C PRO A 50 -2.81 1.98 -3.35
N ALA A 51 -4.09 2.26 -3.62
CA ALA A 51 -4.52 2.97 -4.82
C ALA A 51 -4.00 4.41 -4.91
N PHE A 52 -3.71 5.03 -3.75
CA PHE A 52 -3.38 6.44 -3.61
C PHE A 52 -1.90 6.71 -3.29
N LEU A 53 -1.02 5.71 -3.43
CA LEU A 53 0.42 5.96 -3.31
C LEU A 53 0.87 7.04 -4.30
N ASP A 54 1.65 8.01 -3.83
CA ASP A 54 2.29 8.98 -4.72
C ASP A 54 3.41 8.34 -5.55
N THR A 55 4.01 9.10 -6.48
CA THR A 55 5.04 8.58 -7.39
C THR A 55 6.28 8.06 -6.66
N GLU A 56 6.71 8.76 -5.60
CA GLU A 56 7.91 8.40 -4.83
C GLU A 56 7.65 7.18 -3.94
N GLN A 57 6.49 7.13 -3.29
CA GLN A 57 6.02 5.97 -2.54
C GLN A 57 5.88 4.75 -3.44
N ARG A 58 5.28 4.88 -4.63
CA ARG A 58 5.18 3.78 -5.60
C ARG A 58 6.56 3.29 -6.04
N LYS A 59 7.52 4.19 -6.23
CA LYS A 59 8.90 3.81 -6.58
C LYS A 59 9.51 2.96 -5.46
N ARG A 60 9.53 3.46 -4.22
CA ARG A 60 10.09 2.73 -3.08
C ARG A 60 9.37 1.42 -2.81
N TYR A 61 8.04 1.40 -2.90
CA TYR A 61 7.25 0.19 -2.72
C TYR A 61 7.55 -0.87 -3.79
N ARG A 62 7.76 -0.48 -5.05
CA ARG A 62 8.21 -1.41 -6.09
C ARG A 62 9.62 -1.93 -5.83
N ASP A 63 10.51 -1.10 -5.32
CA ASP A 63 11.87 -1.53 -4.96
C ASP A 63 11.82 -2.54 -3.80
N TYR A 64 11.02 -2.27 -2.76
CA TYR A 64 10.71 -3.25 -1.71
C TYR A 64 10.15 -4.57 -2.26
N GLN A 65 9.20 -4.53 -3.20
CA GLN A 65 8.66 -5.74 -3.83
C GLN A 65 9.72 -6.52 -4.63
N ARG A 66 10.72 -5.84 -5.19
CA ARG A 66 11.86 -6.50 -5.86
C ARG A 66 12.78 -7.13 -4.83
N ASP A 67 13.06 -6.44 -3.73
CA ASP A 67 13.87 -6.98 -2.64
C ASP A 67 13.24 -8.23 -2.04
N MET A 68 11.93 -8.23 -1.80
CA MET A 68 11.17 -9.40 -1.35
C MET A 68 11.25 -10.59 -2.31
N LYS A 69 11.38 -10.35 -3.62
CA LYS A 69 11.54 -11.43 -4.63
C LYS A 69 12.98 -11.95 -4.71
N ASN A 70 13.93 -11.15 -4.27
CA ASN A 70 15.37 -11.42 -4.34
C ASN A 70 15.95 -11.74 -2.96
N LEU A 71 15.12 -12.20 -2.02
CA LEU A 71 15.59 -12.73 -0.74
C LEU A 71 16.38 -14.01 -0.98
N ASP A 72 17.30 -14.30 -0.07
CA ASP A 72 18.15 -15.48 -0.15
C ASP A 72 17.30 -16.76 -0.10
N THR A 73 17.65 -17.70 -0.96
CA THR A 73 16.98 -19.00 -1.07
C THR A 73 17.96 -20.14 -0.85
N GLU A 74 17.42 -21.28 -0.44
CA GLU A 74 18.12 -22.55 -0.34
C GLU A 74 17.40 -23.64 -1.15
N LEU A 75 18.16 -24.60 -1.68
CA LEU A 75 17.61 -25.80 -2.28
C LEU A 75 17.29 -26.81 -1.18
N VAL A 76 16.02 -27.20 -1.09
CA VAL A 76 15.55 -28.23 -0.16
C VAL A 76 14.87 -29.35 -0.91
N ASP A 77 14.86 -30.54 -0.33
CA ASP A 77 14.15 -31.67 -0.91
C ASP A 77 12.65 -31.41 -0.94
N HIS A 78 12.01 -31.78 -2.05
CA HIS A 78 10.58 -31.62 -2.23
C HIS A 78 9.84 -32.55 -1.26
N PRO A 79 8.91 -32.04 -0.43
CA PRO A 79 8.33 -32.81 0.68
C PRO A 79 7.51 -34.03 0.24
N LEU A 80 7.13 -34.09 -1.03
CA LEU A 80 6.25 -35.13 -1.59
C LEU A 80 6.84 -35.88 -2.79
N VAL A 81 8.02 -35.49 -3.31
CA VAL A 81 8.57 -36.07 -4.54
C VAL A 81 10.04 -36.40 -4.30
N GLU A 82 10.32 -37.68 -4.15
CA GLU A 82 11.67 -38.18 -3.90
C GLU A 82 12.63 -37.80 -5.04
N GLY A 83 13.83 -37.35 -4.68
CA GLY A 83 14.88 -36.94 -5.62
C GLY A 83 14.63 -35.59 -6.32
N LYS A 84 13.54 -34.89 -6.02
CA LYS A 84 13.28 -33.55 -6.55
C LYS A 84 13.68 -32.49 -5.51
N GLN A 85 14.40 -31.46 -5.94
CA GLN A 85 14.70 -30.29 -5.11
C GLN A 85 13.83 -29.08 -5.53
N VAL A 86 13.54 -28.21 -4.57
CA VAL A 86 12.85 -26.93 -4.78
C VAL A 86 13.59 -25.82 -4.07
N GLU A 87 13.57 -24.62 -4.66
CA GLU A 87 14.02 -23.42 -3.98
C GLU A 87 13.01 -22.98 -2.94
N ARG A 88 13.51 -22.64 -1.75
CA ARG A 88 12.73 -22.08 -0.66
C ARG A 88 13.45 -20.86 -0.11
N THR A 89 12.71 -19.78 0.15
CA THR A 89 13.25 -18.62 0.87
C THR A 89 13.67 -18.99 2.29
N ILE A 90 14.88 -18.60 2.68
CA ILE A 90 15.44 -18.85 4.01
C ILE A 90 14.64 -18.08 5.07
N TYR A 91 14.39 -18.71 6.22
CA TYR A 91 13.76 -18.04 7.37
C TYR A 91 14.61 -18.24 8.65
N PRO A 92 14.93 -17.18 9.44
CA PRO A 92 14.59 -15.77 9.23
C PRO A 92 15.07 -15.21 7.89
N TYR A 93 14.37 -14.20 7.37
CA TYR A 93 14.65 -13.69 6.03
C TYR A 93 16.02 -13.05 5.94
N LEU A 94 16.74 -13.41 4.88
CA LEU A 94 18.04 -12.86 4.56
C LEU A 94 18.00 -12.24 3.16
N LYS A 95 18.81 -11.21 2.97
CA LYS A 95 19.12 -10.64 1.66
C LYS A 95 20.61 -10.37 1.55
N ASP A 96 21.26 -10.97 0.57
CA ASP A 96 22.71 -10.86 0.36
C ASP A 96 23.50 -11.29 1.62
N GLY A 97 23.01 -12.33 2.32
CA GLY A 97 23.59 -12.89 3.54
C GLY A 97 23.38 -12.06 4.81
N LYS A 98 22.52 -11.04 4.78
CA LYS A 98 22.22 -10.15 5.92
C LYS A 98 20.77 -10.25 6.35
N ASP A 99 20.53 -10.08 7.66
CA ASP A 99 19.19 -9.99 8.22
C ASP A 99 18.33 -8.96 7.45
N PHE A 100 17.14 -9.40 7.06
CA PHE A 100 16.18 -8.59 6.34
C PHE A 100 14.84 -8.65 7.09
N ASP A 101 14.38 -7.51 7.59
CA ASP A 101 13.07 -7.37 8.23
C ASP A 101 12.05 -6.79 7.22
N PRO A 102 11.12 -7.60 6.68
CA PRO A 102 10.15 -7.12 5.70
C PRO A 102 9.23 -6.02 6.23
N ASP A 103 8.87 -6.06 7.52
CA ASP A 103 7.92 -5.11 8.09
C ASP A 103 8.58 -3.74 8.23
N GLU A 104 9.84 -3.71 8.69
CA GLU A 104 10.66 -2.49 8.68
C GLU A 104 10.83 -1.94 7.25
N GLN A 105 11.21 -2.79 6.29
CA GLN A 105 11.45 -2.35 4.92
C GLN A 105 10.15 -1.86 4.24
N LEU A 106 9.01 -2.47 4.53
CA LEU A 106 7.70 -1.99 4.08
C LEU A 106 7.40 -0.60 4.66
N CYS A 107 7.66 -0.39 5.96
CA CYS A 107 7.48 0.91 6.58
C CYS A 107 8.32 1.97 5.87
N ILE A 108 9.63 1.74 5.75
CA ILE A 108 10.55 2.66 5.07
C ILE A 108 10.10 2.94 3.64
N ALA A 109 9.62 1.92 2.92
CA ALA A 109 9.12 2.11 1.57
C ALA A 109 7.91 3.06 1.52
N LEU A 110 6.94 2.90 2.42
CA LEU A 110 5.70 3.67 2.44
C LEU A 110 5.87 5.09 3.01
N MET A 111 6.58 5.24 4.12
CA MET A 111 6.68 6.52 4.84
C MET A 111 8.00 7.28 4.60
N GLY A 112 9.03 6.61 4.08
CA GLY A 112 10.39 7.13 3.97
C GLY A 112 11.16 7.04 5.30
N GLN A 113 12.49 7.10 5.22
CA GLN A 113 13.37 6.88 6.37
C GLN A 113 13.13 7.88 7.52
N ASP A 114 13.01 9.17 7.20
CA ASP A 114 12.87 10.23 8.22
C ASP A 114 11.56 10.09 9.01
N THR A 115 10.46 9.78 8.31
CA THR A 115 9.15 9.56 8.94
C THR A 115 9.17 8.27 9.75
N TYR A 116 9.85 7.24 9.26
CA TYR A 116 9.99 5.97 9.98
C TYR A 116 10.73 6.13 11.31
N THR A 117 11.81 6.92 11.33
CA THR A 117 12.50 7.25 12.58
C THR A 117 11.58 7.94 13.58
N LYS A 118 10.72 8.87 13.12
CA LYS A 118 9.72 9.52 14.00
C LYS A 118 8.65 8.55 14.48
N PHE A 119 8.19 7.66 13.60
CA PHE A 119 7.22 6.61 13.93
C PHE A 119 7.75 5.69 15.03
N LEU A 120 9.00 5.22 14.91
CA LEU A 120 9.64 4.42 15.96
C LEU A 120 9.80 5.20 17.28
N ALA A 121 10.22 6.47 17.20
CA ALA A 121 10.37 7.32 18.38
C ALA A 121 9.03 7.57 19.12
N ALA A 122 7.91 7.54 18.40
CA ALA A 122 6.56 7.62 18.94
C ALA A 122 6.06 6.29 19.54
N GLY A 123 6.85 5.21 19.50
CA GLY A 123 6.46 3.88 19.93
C GLY A 123 5.69 3.07 18.89
N GLY A 124 5.71 3.52 17.62
CA GLY A 124 5.14 2.78 16.50
C GLY A 124 5.88 1.47 16.25
N VAL A 125 5.12 0.44 15.85
CA VAL A 125 5.66 -0.90 15.59
C VAL A 125 5.44 -1.26 14.11
N PRO A 126 6.47 -1.72 13.38
CA PRO A 126 6.34 -2.02 11.94
C PRO A 126 5.19 -2.96 11.57
N GLY A 127 4.94 -4.00 12.36
CA GLY A 127 3.84 -4.95 12.13
C GLY A 127 2.43 -4.30 12.15
N GLN A 128 2.25 -3.13 12.77
CA GLN A 128 0.99 -2.37 12.70
C GLN A 128 0.74 -1.87 11.27
N ILE A 129 1.78 -1.36 10.62
CA ILE A 129 1.71 -0.84 9.25
C ILE A 129 1.42 -1.99 8.28
N ASP A 130 2.14 -3.10 8.39
CA ASP A 130 1.89 -4.29 7.56
C ASP A 130 0.45 -4.80 7.70
N THR A 131 -0.09 -4.86 8.92
CA THR A 131 -1.46 -5.30 9.16
C THR A 131 -2.48 -4.38 8.49
N HIS A 132 -2.37 -3.06 8.67
CA HIS A 132 -3.28 -2.10 8.02
C HIS A 132 -3.12 -2.08 6.50
N TRP A 133 -1.90 -2.25 6.01
CA TRP A 133 -1.61 -2.34 4.59
C TRP A 133 -2.29 -3.56 3.95
N LYS A 134 -2.13 -4.75 4.53
CA LYS A 134 -2.78 -5.99 4.08
C LYS A 134 -4.30 -5.89 4.15
N LEU A 135 -4.85 -5.24 5.17
CA LEU A 135 -6.29 -4.98 5.27
C LEU A 135 -6.79 -4.17 4.07
N MET A 136 -6.13 -3.07 3.73
CA MET A 136 -6.52 -2.22 2.60
C MET A 136 -6.32 -2.92 1.26
N GLN A 137 -5.24 -3.69 1.08
CA GLN A 137 -5.03 -4.50 -0.13
C GLN A 137 -6.14 -5.53 -0.32
N ARG A 138 -6.48 -6.28 0.73
CA ARG A 138 -7.55 -7.27 0.69
C ARG A 138 -8.90 -6.64 0.35
N GLN A 139 -9.19 -5.48 0.91
CA GLN A 139 -10.42 -4.74 0.61
C GLN A 139 -10.50 -4.36 -0.88
N LEU A 140 -9.41 -3.86 -1.47
CA LEU A 140 -9.36 -3.58 -2.91
C LEU A 140 -9.56 -4.84 -3.74
N GLU A 141 -8.85 -5.93 -3.43
CA GLU A 141 -8.97 -7.19 -4.16
C GLU A 141 -10.38 -7.78 -4.11
N GLU A 142 -11.02 -7.75 -2.95
CA GLU A 142 -12.40 -8.24 -2.78
C GLU A 142 -13.38 -7.39 -3.61
N ARG A 143 -13.20 -6.06 -3.65
CA ARG A 143 -14.02 -5.17 -4.48
C ARG A 143 -13.83 -5.41 -5.97
N THR A 144 -12.59 -5.54 -6.43
CA THR A 144 -12.29 -5.85 -7.84
C THR A 144 -12.90 -7.19 -8.27
N LYS A 145 -12.89 -8.20 -7.39
CA LYS A 145 -13.51 -9.51 -7.66
C LYS A 145 -15.04 -9.45 -7.74
N ILE A 146 -15.69 -8.62 -6.92
CA ILE A 146 -17.15 -8.43 -6.96
C ILE A 146 -17.53 -7.73 -8.27
N ASP A 147 -16.84 -6.64 -8.60
CA ASP A 147 -17.10 -5.88 -9.83
C ASP A 147 -16.89 -6.74 -11.10
N SER A 148 -15.85 -7.57 -11.12
CA SER A 148 -15.59 -8.52 -12.21
C SER A 148 -16.64 -9.62 -12.37
N LYS A 149 -17.50 -9.85 -11.37
CA LYS A 149 -18.62 -10.82 -11.44
C LYS A 149 -19.95 -10.16 -11.76
N SER A 150 -20.03 -8.83 -11.70
CA SER A 150 -21.23 -8.05 -11.98
C SER A 150 -21.24 -7.44 -13.38
N ASN A 151 -20.18 -7.65 -14.17
CA ASN A 151 -20.08 -7.29 -15.59
C ASN A 151 -20.16 -8.52 -16.51
#